data_AF-A0A0Q0CP08-F1
#
_entry.id   AF-A0A0Q0CP08-F1
#
_cell.length_a   1.000
_cell.length_b   1.000
_cell.length_c   1.000
_cell.angle_alpha   90.00
_cell.angle_beta   90.00
_cell.angle_gamma   90.00
#
_symmetry.space_group_name_H-M   'P 1'
#
loop_
_entity.id
_entity.type
_entity.pdbx_description
1 polymer ?
#
loop_
_entity_poly.entity_id
_entity_poly.type
_entity_poly.pdbx_seq_one_letter_code
_entity_poly.pdbx_strand_id
1 'polypeptide(L)'
;MAVTLEMDLMEKQPPTSLPGTPITDMPAAAETLLALMHAQAEVARLSEREQLFSSLLVSVNAVLWAFDWETQHMIYVSPAYERIFGRSAGLLLADYSEWRDSIYPDDLNYAERSLNEVIEKGSIEDREYRIIRADGEVRWLSDKCFVSHRADASQRLIVVGIAEDITDKKHLEDELQRLATTDVLTQSSNRRHFFECAQREFELARLNGTPLAFLLLDIDDFKLVNDTYGHQEGDTVLQRIAESGRSALRRGDLFGRIGGEEFAAVFPGCAPDMAMQIAERLQREIQRQNFQSGGTTFSITASQGLTNLGPEDSSLETLYGRADAAMYQAKRQGKNQIVLV
;
A
#
# COMPACT_ATOMS: atom_id res chain seq x y z
N MET A 1 10.80 -31.43 27.38
CA MET A 1 10.37 -31.92 28.70
C MET A 1 9.20 -32.85 28.46
N ALA A 2 9.36 -34.14 28.72
CA ALA A 2 8.31 -35.15 28.54
C ALA A 2 8.14 -35.92 29.85
N VAL A 3 6.89 -36.16 30.25
CA VAL A 3 6.42 -37.05 31.32
C VAL A 3 5.03 -37.48 30.83
N THR A 4 4.82 -38.65 30.21
CA THR A 4 5.09 -40.04 30.61
C THR A 4 4.17 -40.53 31.73
N LEU A 5 3.29 -41.46 31.38
CA LEU A 5 2.74 -42.45 32.30
C LEU A 5 2.51 -43.76 31.51
N GLU A 6 3.40 -44.72 31.75
CA GLU A 6 3.27 -46.17 31.47
C GLU A 6 2.09 -46.74 32.32
N MET A 7 1.61 -48.00 32.29
CA MET A 7 1.99 -49.32 31.75
C MET A 7 0.64 -50.15 31.71
N ASP A 8 0.48 -51.41 31.27
CA ASP A 8 1.34 -52.53 30.85
C ASP A 8 0.53 -53.49 29.93
N LEU A 9 1.11 -54.61 29.50
CA LEU A 9 0.51 -55.70 28.72
C LEU A 9 -0.58 -56.51 29.46
N MET A 10 -1.50 -57.13 28.70
CA MET A 10 -1.80 -58.56 28.92
C MET A 10 -2.38 -59.26 27.68
N GLU A 11 -1.67 -60.27 27.17
CA GLU A 11 -2.23 -61.23 26.21
C GLU A 11 -3.33 -62.09 26.86
N LYS A 12 -4.43 -62.32 26.15
CA LYS A 12 -5.33 -63.46 26.41
C LYS A 12 -5.72 -64.14 25.10
N GLN A 13 -5.48 -65.45 25.05
CA GLN A 13 -5.90 -66.34 23.96
C GLN A 13 -7.43 -66.33 23.78
N PRO A 14 -7.94 -66.62 22.56
CA PRO A 14 -9.37 -66.67 22.31
C PRO A 14 -10.03 -67.87 23.00
N PRO A 15 -11.25 -67.73 23.56
CA PRO A 15 -12.01 -68.87 24.03
C PRO A 15 -12.61 -69.65 22.86
N THR A 16 -12.54 -70.97 23.03
CA THR A 16 -13.08 -72.06 22.21
C THR A 16 -14.46 -71.81 21.60
N SER A 17 -14.62 -72.22 20.33
CA SER A 17 -15.89 -72.34 19.63
C SER A 17 -16.84 -73.38 20.26
N LEU A 18 -18.15 -73.13 20.22
CA LEU A 18 -19.27 -74.09 20.17
C LEU A 18 -20.60 -73.28 19.92
N PRO A 19 -21.72 -73.89 19.49
CA PRO A 19 -22.23 -73.51 18.17
C PRO A 19 -23.70 -73.05 18.13
N GLY A 20 -24.05 -72.39 17.02
CA GLY A 20 -25.34 -72.59 16.35
C GLY A 20 -26.52 -71.73 16.79
N THR A 21 -26.74 -70.64 16.06
CA THR A 21 -28.08 -70.26 15.56
C THR A 21 -27.91 -69.39 14.31
N PRO A 22 -28.52 -69.72 13.16
CA PRO A 22 -28.57 -68.80 12.03
C PRO A 22 -29.58 -67.70 12.34
N ILE A 23 -29.10 -66.46 12.52
CA ILE A 23 -29.97 -65.29 12.55
C ILE A 23 -30.25 -64.90 11.09
N THR A 24 -31.21 -65.57 10.49
CA THR A 24 -31.81 -65.17 9.21
C THR A 24 -32.97 -64.22 9.51
N ASP A 25 -33.15 -63.22 8.65
CA ASP A 25 -34.22 -62.21 8.65
C ASP A 25 -34.21 -61.24 9.85
N MET A 26 -33.39 -60.19 9.74
CA MET A 26 -33.74 -58.90 10.31
C MET A 26 -35.11 -58.48 9.75
N PRO A 27 -36.11 -58.12 10.58
CA PRO A 27 -37.36 -57.61 10.05
C PRO A 27 -37.07 -56.31 9.28
N ALA A 28 -37.68 -56.10 8.11
CA ALA A 28 -37.38 -54.98 7.21
C ALA A 28 -37.43 -53.58 7.89
N ALA A 29 -38.18 -53.46 8.98
CA ALA A 29 -38.20 -52.27 9.84
C ALA A 29 -36.84 -51.97 10.50
N ALA A 30 -36.07 -52.98 10.91
CA ALA A 30 -34.76 -52.84 11.53
C ALA A 30 -33.66 -52.46 10.51
N GLU A 31 -33.72 -52.98 9.29
CA GLU A 31 -32.84 -52.53 8.19
C GLU A 31 -33.15 -51.08 7.79
N THR A 32 -34.44 -50.73 7.69
CA THR A 32 -34.89 -49.36 7.40
C THR A 32 -34.45 -48.39 8.50
N LEU A 33 -34.53 -48.77 9.77
CA LEU A 33 -34.08 -47.96 10.90
C LEU A 33 -32.56 -47.74 10.87
N LEU A 34 -31.77 -48.77 10.58
CA LEU A 34 -30.31 -48.65 10.46
C LEU A 34 -29.91 -47.72 9.29
N ALA A 35 -30.58 -47.86 8.13
CA ALA A 35 -30.37 -46.97 6.99
C ALA A 35 -30.73 -45.51 7.32
N LEU A 36 -31.81 -45.27 8.06
CA LEU A 36 -32.20 -43.94 8.52
C LEU A 36 -31.17 -43.35 9.49
N MET A 37 -30.66 -44.14 10.44
CA MET A 37 -29.61 -43.72 11.38
C MET A 37 -28.29 -43.39 10.66
N HIS A 38 -27.89 -44.19 9.66
CA HIS A 38 -26.72 -43.87 8.83
C HIS A 38 -26.93 -42.58 8.02
N ALA A 39 -28.10 -42.39 7.40
CA ALA A 39 -28.40 -41.15 6.69
C ALA A 39 -28.40 -39.92 7.60
N GLN A 40 -28.95 -40.03 8.83
CA GLN A 40 -28.91 -38.97 9.82
C GLN A 40 -27.48 -38.66 10.30
N ALA A 41 -26.64 -39.67 10.51
CA ALA A 41 -25.23 -39.49 10.87
C ALA A 41 -24.43 -38.83 9.74
N GLU A 42 -24.68 -39.21 8.48
CA GLU A 42 -24.05 -38.60 7.31
C GLU A 42 -24.46 -37.11 7.16
N VAL A 43 -25.76 -36.80 7.31
CA VAL A 43 -26.28 -35.43 7.29
C VAL A 43 -25.72 -34.60 8.44
N ALA A 44 -25.64 -35.14 9.67
CA ALA A 44 -25.05 -34.44 10.81
C ALA A 44 -23.56 -34.13 10.57
N ARG A 45 -22.79 -35.09 10.04
CA ARG A 45 -21.37 -34.92 9.69
C ARG A 45 -21.15 -33.90 8.58
N LEU A 46 -22.03 -33.88 7.56
CA LEU A 46 -22.00 -32.87 6.51
C LEU A 46 -22.31 -31.49 7.07
N SER A 47 -23.35 -31.36 7.90
CA SER A 47 -23.73 -30.09 8.55
C SER A 47 -22.64 -29.58 9.50
N GLU A 48 -21.97 -30.44 10.26
CA GLU A 48 -20.85 -30.06 11.13
C GLU A 48 -19.65 -29.55 10.31
N ARG A 49 -19.31 -30.25 9.22
CA ARG A 49 -18.25 -29.83 8.30
C ARG A 49 -18.58 -28.52 7.60
N GLU A 50 -19.84 -28.32 7.21
CA GLU A 50 -20.33 -27.08 6.59
C GLU A 50 -20.28 -25.91 7.59
N GLN A 51 -20.73 -26.10 8.84
CA GLN A 51 -20.63 -25.09 9.90
C GLN A 51 -19.18 -24.73 10.24
N LEU A 52 -18.29 -25.71 10.33
CA LEU A 52 -16.87 -25.48 10.55
C LEU A 52 -16.24 -24.70 9.39
N PHE A 53 -16.55 -25.09 8.14
CA PHE A 53 -16.10 -24.39 6.95
C PHE A 53 -16.61 -22.95 6.91
N SER A 54 -17.93 -22.73 7.11
CA SER A 54 -18.51 -21.38 7.21
C SER A 54 -17.86 -20.54 8.31
N SER A 55 -17.56 -21.12 9.47
CA SER A 55 -16.92 -20.41 10.59
C SER A 55 -15.50 -19.96 10.25
N LEU A 56 -14.72 -20.82 9.57
CA LEU A 56 -13.40 -20.45 9.07
C LEU A 56 -13.50 -19.31 8.04
N LEU A 57 -14.47 -19.37 7.12
CA LEU A 57 -14.67 -18.32 6.10
C LEU A 57 -15.15 -16.99 6.67
N VAL A 58 -15.98 -16.99 7.71
CA VAL A 58 -16.40 -15.75 8.40
C VAL A 58 -15.21 -15.03 9.05
N SER A 59 -14.18 -15.77 9.46
CA SER A 59 -12.95 -15.19 10.06
C SER A 59 -11.99 -14.55 9.05
N VAL A 60 -12.15 -14.81 7.75
CA VAL A 60 -11.32 -14.23 6.68
C VAL A 60 -12.06 -13.05 6.03
N ASN A 61 -11.37 -11.95 5.74
CA ASN A 61 -11.97 -10.83 5.02
C ASN A 61 -11.96 -11.05 3.50
N ALA A 62 -12.47 -12.21 3.07
CA ALA A 62 -12.45 -12.62 1.67
C ALA A 62 -13.77 -13.25 1.21
N VAL A 63 -14.07 -13.05 -0.07
CA VAL A 63 -15.19 -13.67 -0.79
C VAL A 63 -14.70 -14.98 -1.38
N LEU A 64 -15.34 -16.10 -1.07
CA LEU A 64 -15.20 -17.31 -1.89
C LEU A 64 -16.20 -17.25 -3.03
N TRP A 65 -15.80 -17.74 -4.19
CA TRP A 65 -16.65 -17.75 -5.37
C TRP A 65 -16.37 -18.96 -6.27
N ALA A 66 -17.38 -19.38 -7.03
CA ALA A 66 -17.29 -20.43 -8.04
C ALA A 66 -18.09 -20.03 -9.28
N PHE A 67 -17.48 -20.21 -10.45
CA PHE A 67 -17.97 -19.75 -11.75
C PHE A 67 -17.90 -20.87 -12.79
N ASP A 68 -19.02 -21.12 -13.48
CA ASP A 68 -19.14 -22.05 -14.60
C ASP A 68 -18.70 -21.32 -15.87
N TRP A 69 -17.52 -21.66 -16.39
CA TRP A 69 -16.88 -20.96 -17.50
C TRP A 69 -17.67 -21.07 -18.81
N GLU A 70 -18.30 -22.22 -19.03
CA GLU A 70 -18.99 -22.56 -20.28
C GLU A 70 -20.35 -21.85 -20.39
N THR A 71 -21.05 -21.70 -19.26
CA THR A 71 -22.36 -21.03 -19.19
C THR A 71 -22.29 -19.58 -18.73
N GLN A 72 -21.09 -19.10 -18.36
CA GLN A 72 -20.84 -17.78 -17.75
C GLN A 72 -21.73 -17.50 -16.52
N HIS A 73 -21.93 -18.53 -15.68
CA HIS A 73 -22.85 -18.47 -14.55
C HIS A 73 -22.12 -18.59 -13.21
N MET A 74 -22.48 -17.73 -12.26
CA MET A 74 -21.97 -17.80 -10.88
C MET A 74 -22.68 -18.92 -10.13
N ILE A 75 -21.95 -20.02 -9.87
CA ILE A 75 -22.46 -21.20 -9.15
C ILE A 75 -22.63 -20.89 -7.67
N TYR A 76 -21.68 -20.14 -7.10
CA TYR A 76 -21.62 -19.85 -5.67
C TYR A 76 -20.87 -18.55 -5.41
N VAL A 77 -21.32 -17.82 -4.39
CA VAL A 77 -20.57 -16.73 -3.77
C VAL A 77 -20.82 -16.74 -2.26
N SER A 78 -19.80 -16.50 -1.44
CA SER A 78 -19.96 -16.48 0.02
C SER A 78 -20.64 -15.20 0.51
N PRO A 79 -21.31 -15.23 1.68
CA PRO A 79 -21.98 -14.03 2.25
C PRO A 79 -21.05 -12.83 2.50
N ALA A 80 -19.73 -13.03 2.52
CA ALA A 80 -18.76 -11.94 2.59
C ALA A 80 -18.83 -10.99 1.39
N TYR A 81 -19.37 -11.43 0.24
CA TYR A 81 -19.59 -10.59 -0.94
C TYR A 81 -20.43 -9.36 -0.63
N GLU A 82 -21.57 -9.52 0.03
CA GLU A 82 -22.46 -8.39 0.31
C GLU A 82 -21.79 -7.37 1.26
N ARG A 83 -20.92 -7.86 2.15
CA ARG A 83 -20.13 -7.01 3.07
C ARG A 83 -19.00 -6.25 2.37
N ILE A 84 -18.31 -6.88 1.41
CA ILE A 84 -17.12 -6.32 0.74
C ILE A 84 -17.52 -5.48 -0.48
N PHE A 85 -18.40 -6.00 -1.34
CA PHE A 85 -18.86 -5.32 -2.56
C PHE A 85 -20.03 -4.35 -2.29
N GLY A 86 -20.77 -4.51 -1.18
CA GLY A 86 -21.99 -3.73 -0.92
C GLY A 86 -23.14 -4.01 -1.89
N ARG A 87 -23.03 -5.06 -2.71
CA ARG A 87 -24.01 -5.48 -3.72
C ARG A 87 -24.68 -6.79 -3.30
N SER A 88 -25.87 -7.08 -3.82
CA SER A 88 -26.56 -8.32 -3.46
C SER A 88 -25.93 -9.55 -4.14
N ALA A 89 -25.64 -10.57 -3.34
CA ALA A 89 -25.19 -11.87 -3.83
C ALA A 89 -26.23 -12.52 -4.75
N GLY A 90 -27.52 -12.30 -4.50
CA GLY A 90 -28.61 -12.82 -5.33
C GLY A 90 -28.64 -12.24 -6.74
N LEU A 91 -28.20 -10.99 -6.92
CA LEU A 91 -28.05 -10.39 -8.25
C LEU A 91 -26.86 -10.99 -8.99
N LEU A 92 -25.70 -11.11 -8.33
CA LEU A 92 -24.52 -11.74 -8.93
C LEU A 92 -24.74 -13.22 -9.32
N LEU A 93 -25.52 -13.97 -8.54
CA LEU A 93 -25.91 -15.34 -8.87
C LEU A 93 -26.90 -15.39 -10.05
N ALA A 94 -27.68 -14.34 -10.28
CA ALA A 94 -28.61 -14.26 -11.42
C ALA A 94 -27.92 -13.78 -12.70
N ASP A 95 -27.01 -12.81 -12.60
CA ASP A 95 -26.23 -12.27 -13.71
C ASP A 95 -24.78 -11.98 -13.27
N TYR A 96 -23.84 -12.61 -13.97
CA TYR A 96 -22.40 -12.41 -13.80
C TYR A 96 -21.94 -10.99 -14.21
N SER A 97 -22.72 -10.25 -15.01
CA SER A 97 -22.43 -8.86 -15.35
C SER A 97 -22.27 -7.96 -14.11
N GLU A 98 -22.95 -8.26 -13.00
CA GLU A 98 -22.83 -7.53 -11.73
C GLU A 98 -21.41 -7.52 -11.16
N TRP A 99 -20.60 -8.56 -11.43
CA TRP A 99 -19.17 -8.51 -11.09
C TRP A 99 -18.43 -7.53 -12.00
N ARG A 100 -18.64 -7.60 -13.33
CA ARG A 100 -18.00 -6.70 -14.31
C ARG A 100 -18.34 -5.23 -14.01
N ASP A 101 -19.62 -4.96 -13.74
CA ASP A 101 -20.17 -3.64 -13.43
C ASP A 101 -19.77 -3.13 -12.02
N SER A 102 -19.12 -3.98 -11.22
CA SER A 102 -18.46 -3.58 -9.99
C SER A 102 -16.99 -3.20 -10.17
N ILE A 103 -16.33 -3.54 -11.28
CA ILE A 103 -14.90 -3.27 -11.46
C ILE A 103 -14.67 -1.79 -11.80
N TYR A 104 -13.60 -1.21 -11.26
CA TYR A 104 -13.22 0.17 -11.57
C TYR A 104 -12.87 0.30 -13.07
N PRO A 105 -13.33 1.35 -13.80
CA PRO A 105 -13.26 1.40 -15.26
C PRO A 105 -11.87 1.17 -15.87
N ASP A 106 -10.82 1.71 -15.26
CA ASP A 106 -9.43 1.53 -15.74
C ASP A 106 -8.93 0.06 -15.61
N ASP A 107 -9.48 -0.69 -14.65
CA ASP A 107 -9.01 -2.02 -14.26
C ASP A 107 -9.78 -3.14 -14.97
N LEU A 108 -10.94 -2.84 -15.57
CA LEU A 108 -11.85 -3.80 -16.22
C LEU A 108 -11.13 -4.70 -17.24
N ASN A 109 -10.38 -4.09 -18.18
CA ASN A 109 -9.63 -4.83 -19.20
C ASN A 109 -8.57 -5.76 -18.60
N TYR A 110 -7.97 -5.38 -17.46
CA TYR A 110 -6.98 -6.19 -16.77
C TYR A 110 -7.66 -7.35 -16.04
N ALA A 111 -8.74 -7.10 -15.32
CA ALA A 111 -9.49 -8.11 -14.56
C ALA A 111 -10.08 -9.19 -15.48
N GLU A 112 -10.68 -8.79 -16.60
CA GLU A 112 -11.18 -9.75 -17.61
C GLU A 112 -10.06 -10.59 -18.23
N ARG A 113 -8.97 -9.96 -18.67
CA ARG A 113 -7.84 -10.68 -19.29
C ARG A 113 -7.22 -11.67 -18.31
N SER A 114 -6.95 -11.23 -17.08
CA SER A 114 -6.36 -12.09 -16.06
C SER A 114 -7.29 -13.22 -15.61
N LEU A 115 -8.62 -13.03 -15.63
CA LEU A 115 -9.57 -14.13 -15.42
C LEU A 115 -9.58 -15.13 -16.60
N ASN A 116 -9.49 -14.66 -17.85
CA ASN A 116 -9.37 -15.53 -19.04
C ASN A 116 -8.07 -16.37 -19.02
N GLU A 117 -6.94 -15.78 -18.59
CA GLU A 117 -5.65 -16.47 -18.50
C GLU A 117 -5.65 -17.68 -17.55
N VAL A 118 -6.61 -17.78 -16.63
CA VAL A 118 -6.77 -18.93 -15.70
C VAL A 118 -7.00 -20.24 -16.44
N ILE A 119 -7.69 -20.20 -17.58
CA ILE A 119 -8.00 -21.41 -18.36
C ILE A 119 -6.75 -21.98 -19.04
N GLU A 120 -5.81 -21.12 -19.43
CA GLU A 120 -4.55 -21.51 -20.05
C GLU A 120 -3.49 -21.91 -19.01
N LYS A 121 -3.43 -21.19 -17.89
CA LYS A 121 -2.40 -21.36 -16.85
C LYS A 121 -2.78 -22.33 -15.72
N GLY A 122 -4.06 -22.67 -15.59
CA GLY A 122 -4.60 -23.46 -14.48
C GLY A 122 -4.83 -22.67 -13.20
N SER A 123 -4.00 -21.66 -12.90
CA SER A 123 -4.19 -20.73 -11.78
C SER A 123 -3.67 -19.30 -12.09
N ILE A 124 -4.21 -18.33 -11.36
CA ILE A 124 -3.71 -16.96 -11.24
C ILE A 124 -3.75 -16.59 -9.75
N GLU A 125 -2.60 -16.23 -9.20
CA GLU A 125 -2.45 -15.87 -7.77
C GLU A 125 -2.24 -14.38 -7.53
N ASP A 126 -1.80 -13.63 -8.54
CA ASP A 126 -1.48 -12.20 -8.46
C ASP A 126 -2.42 -11.39 -9.36
N ARG A 127 -3.72 -11.38 -9.03
CA ARG A 127 -4.71 -10.48 -9.63
C ARG A 127 -5.20 -9.47 -8.60
N GLU A 128 -4.68 -8.24 -8.66
CA GLU A 128 -5.14 -7.12 -7.84
C GLU A 128 -5.89 -6.09 -8.70
N TYR A 129 -7.13 -5.75 -8.33
CA TYR A 129 -7.96 -4.77 -9.04
C TYR A 129 -8.89 -4.02 -8.08
N ARG A 130 -9.34 -2.84 -8.51
CA ARG A 130 -10.31 -2.04 -7.77
C ARG A 130 -11.73 -2.40 -8.14
N ILE A 131 -12.63 -2.33 -7.16
CA ILE A 131 -14.09 -2.35 -7.35
C ILE A 131 -14.72 -1.06 -6.83
N ILE A 132 -15.91 -0.74 -7.33
CA ILE A 132 -16.79 0.34 -6.89
C ILE A 132 -18.05 -0.31 -6.27
N ARG A 133 -18.21 -0.07 -4.97
CA ARG A 133 -19.35 -0.55 -4.17
C ARG A 133 -20.64 0.18 -4.54
N ALA A 134 -21.78 -0.34 -4.09
CA ALA A 134 -23.09 0.27 -4.34
C ALA A 134 -23.27 1.69 -3.74
N ASP A 135 -22.47 2.05 -2.73
CA ASP A 135 -22.39 3.38 -2.12
C ASP A 135 -21.36 4.31 -2.80
N GLY A 136 -20.61 3.81 -3.78
CA GLY A 136 -19.56 4.53 -4.49
C GLY A 136 -18.16 4.44 -3.85
N GLU A 137 -18.00 3.77 -2.70
CA GLU A 137 -16.68 3.55 -2.11
C GLU A 137 -15.83 2.62 -3.01
N VAL A 138 -14.55 2.96 -3.18
CA VAL A 138 -13.58 2.14 -3.94
C VAL A 138 -12.87 1.18 -2.99
N ARG A 139 -12.86 -0.11 -3.33
CA ARG A 139 -12.11 -1.15 -2.61
C ARG A 139 -11.07 -1.80 -3.52
N TRP A 140 -9.94 -2.23 -2.97
CA TRP A 140 -8.96 -3.09 -3.65
C TRP A 140 -9.17 -4.55 -3.28
N LEU A 141 -9.23 -5.42 -4.28
CA LEU A 141 -9.28 -6.87 -4.10
C LEU A 141 -7.95 -7.51 -4.50
N SER A 142 -7.52 -8.53 -3.75
CA SER A 142 -6.52 -9.51 -4.16
C SER A 142 -7.23 -10.84 -4.40
N ASP A 143 -7.28 -11.27 -5.66
CA ASP A 143 -8.19 -12.32 -6.11
C ASP A 143 -7.43 -13.51 -6.69
N LYS A 144 -7.40 -14.61 -5.96
CA LYS A 144 -6.70 -15.84 -6.32
C LYS A 144 -7.69 -16.85 -6.84
N CYS A 145 -7.48 -17.38 -8.04
CA CYS A 145 -8.38 -18.37 -8.60
C CYS A 145 -7.67 -19.43 -9.44
N PHE A 146 -8.31 -20.58 -9.53
CA PHE A 146 -7.79 -21.76 -10.18
C PHE A 146 -8.92 -22.58 -10.81
N VAL A 147 -8.56 -23.35 -11.83
CA VAL A 147 -9.45 -24.33 -12.45
C VAL A 147 -9.67 -25.47 -11.45
N SER A 148 -10.92 -25.73 -11.09
CA SER A 148 -11.30 -26.90 -10.31
C SER A 148 -11.02 -28.17 -11.11
N HIS A 149 -10.45 -29.19 -10.47
CA HIS A 149 -9.93 -30.38 -11.16
C HIS A 149 -11.00 -31.09 -12.01
N ARG A 150 -10.79 -31.15 -13.34
CA ARG A 150 -11.49 -32.09 -14.23
C ARG A 150 -11.08 -33.52 -13.88
N ALA A 151 -12.03 -34.33 -13.43
CA ALA A 151 -11.87 -35.78 -13.31
C ALA A 151 -12.15 -36.51 -14.65
N ASP A 152 -12.92 -35.88 -15.54
CA ASP A 152 -13.21 -36.36 -16.89
C ASP A 152 -13.33 -35.19 -17.88
N ALA A 153 -13.10 -35.45 -19.17
CA ALA A 153 -13.20 -34.46 -20.25
C ALA A 153 -14.65 -33.98 -20.49
N SER A 154 -15.65 -34.70 -19.97
CA SER A 154 -17.07 -34.35 -20.01
C SER A 154 -17.52 -33.40 -18.89
N GLN A 155 -16.68 -33.12 -17.89
CA GLN A 155 -17.04 -32.24 -16.78
C GLN A 155 -16.86 -30.77 -17.15
N ARG A 156 -17.85 -29.96 -16.73
CA ARG A 156 -17.85 -28.50 -16.96
C ARG A 156 -16.60 -27.85 -16.37
N LEU A 157 -16.07 -26.87 -17.09
CA LEU A 157 -14.94 -26.07 -16.64
C LEU A 157 -15.38 -25.09 -15.55
N ILE A 158 -15.11 -25.43 -14.28
CA ILE A 158 -15.42 -24.58 -13.13
C ILE A 158 -14.14 -23.86 -12.68
N VAL A 159 -14.20 -22.54 -12.59
CA VAL A 159 -13.17 -21.72 -11.92
C VAL A 159 -13.64 -21.43 -10.50
N VAL A 160 -12.76 -21.60 -9.52
CA VAL A 160 -13.03 -21.25 -8.12
C VAL A 160 -11.98 -20.26 -7.65
N GLY A 161 -12.34 -19.39 -6.70
CA GLY A 161 -11.41 -18.41 -6.19
C GLY A 161 -11.75 -17.83 -4.81
N ILE A 162 -10.81 -17.03 -4.33
CA ILE A 162 -10.87 -16.28 -3.08
C ILE A 162 -10.40 -14.84 -3.36
N ALA A 163 -11.30 -13.87 -3.14
CA ALA A 163 -11.04 -12.45 -3.30
C ALA A 163 -10.99 -11.76 -1.94
N GLU A 164 -9.79 -11.43 -1.47
CA GLU A 164 -9.51 -10.74 -0.20
C GLU A 164 -9.60 -9.21 -0.40
N ASP A 165 -10.30 -8.51 0.49
CA ASP A 165 -10.27 -7.04 0.53
C ASP A 165 -8.98 -6.57 1.18
N ILE A 166 -8.10 -5.99 0.34
CA ILE A 166 -6.78 -5.48 0.71
C ILE A 166 -6.75 -3.94 0.78
N THR A 167 -7.90 -3.27 0.84
CA THR A 167 -7.99 -1.80 0.86
C THR A 167 -7.21 -1.19 2.02
N ASP A 168 -7.39 -1.71 3.24
CA ASP A 168 -6.68 -1.24 4.43
C ASP A 168 -5.17 -1.48 4.32
N LYS A 169 -4.75 -2.58 3.67
CA LYS A 169 -3.34 -2.88 3.39
C LYS A 169 -2.76 -1.87 2.41
N LYS A 170 -3.46 -1.55 1.31
CA LYS A 170 -3.02 -0.53 0.34
C LYS A 170 -2.92 0.86 0.97
N HIS A 171 -3.91 1.26 1.78
CA HIS A 171 -3.85 2.53 2.51
C HIS A 171 -2.68 2.58 3.51
N LEU A 172 -2.38 1.47 4.19
CA LEU A 172 -1.22 1.40 5.07
C LEU A 172 0.10 1.42 4.30
N GLU A 173 0.19 0.74 3.15
CA GLU A 173 1.36 0.80 2.25
C GLU A 173 1.60 2.22 1.72
N ASP A 174 0.56 2.91 1.26
CA ASP A 174 0.61 4.30 0.79
C ASP A 174 1.01 5.27 1.92
N GLU A 175 0.45 5.12 3.12
CA GLU A 175 0.77 5.97 4.27
C GLU A 175 2.20 5.71 4.79
N LEU A 176 2.65 4.45 4.84
CA LEU A 176 4.04 4.11 5.16
C LEU A 176 5.00 4.69 4.12
N GLN A 177 4.67 4.61 2.83
CA GLN A 177 5.46 5.21 1.76
C GLN A 177 5.50 6.73 1.87
N ARG A 178 4.38 7.38 2.22
CA ARG A 178 4.31 8.82 2.46
C ARG A 178 5.17 9.22 3.66
N LEU A 179 5.05 8.55 4.80
CA LEU A 179 5.86 8.80 6.00
C LEU A 179 7.35 8.54 5.77
N ALA A 180 7.70 7.53 4.95
CA ALA A 180 9.08 7.23 4.58
C ALA A 180 9.71 8.30 3.68
N THR A 181 8.92 9.01 2.87
CA THR A 181 9.42 9.94 1.84
C THR A 181 9.18 11.42 2.12
N THR A 182 8.15 11.77 2.89
CA THR A 182 7.59 13.12 2.99
C THR A 182 7.65 13.65 4.43
N ASP A 183 7.94 14.94 4.62
CA ASP A 183 7.86 15.63 5.90
C ASP A 183 6.39 15.92 6.25
N VAL A 184 5.95 15.45 7.42
CA VAL A 184 4.54 15.43 7.80
C VAL A 184 3.94 16.84 7.93
N LEU A 185 4.75 17.83 8.31
CA LEU A 185 4.29 19.21 8.45
C LEU A 185 4.19 19.93 7.10
N THR A 186 5.25 19.85 6.29
CA THR A 186 5.43 20.71 5.11
C THR A 186 5.02 20.05 3.79
N GLN A 187 4.79 18.73 3.78
CA GLN A 187 4.55 17.93 2.57
C GLN A 187 5.67 18.02 1.50
N SER A 188 6.87 18.47 1.89
CA SER A 188 8.10 18.38 1.09
C SER A 188 8.81 17.06 1.34
N SER A 189 9.86 16.71 0.58
CA SER A 189 10.65 15.51 0.89
C SER A 189 11.24 15.60 2.30
N ASN A 190 11.16 14.53 3.10
CA ASN A 190 11.84 14.50 4.39
C ASN A 190 13.36 14.42 4.22
N ARG A 191 14.13 14.71 5.28
CA ARG A 191 15.59 14.67 5.29
C ARG A 191 16.15 13.40 4.64
N ARG A 192 15.66 12.22 5.06
CA ARG A 192 16.19 10.93 4.60
C ARG A 192 16.02 10.77 3.09
N HIS A 193 14.79 10.92 2.61
CA HIS A 193 14.45 10.73 1.22
C HIS A 193 15.09 11.78 0.31
N PHE A 194 15.18 13.03 0.77
CA PHE A 194 15.91 14.09 0.07
C PHE A 194 17.37 13.69 -0.18
N PHE A 195 18.09 13.20 0.83
CA PHE A 195 19.49 12.78 0.66
C PHE A 195 19.64 11.50 -0.17
N GLU A 196 18.74 10.52 -0.04
CA GLU A 196 18.72 9.33 -0.90
C GLU A 196 18.57 9.70 -2.40
N CYS A 197 17.66 10.63 -2.73
CA CYS A 197 17.51 11.14 -4.09
C CYS A 197 18.67 12.04 -4.53
N ALA A 198 19.16 12.93 -3.66
CA ALA A 198 20.28 13.82 -3.96
C ALA A 198 21.57 13.05 -4.25
N GLN A 199 21.83 11.95 -3.53
CA GLN A 199 22.99 11.08 -3.76
C GLN A 199 22.91 10.43 -5.15
N ARG A 200 21.73 9.92 -5.53
CA ARG A 200 21.49 9.34 -6.85
C ARG A 200 21.70 10.36 -7.98
N GLU A 201 21.17 11.57 -7.83
CA GLU A 201 21.34 12.63 -8.84
C GLU A 201 22.80 13.12 -8.92
N PHE A 202 23.53 13.17 -7.79
CA PHE A 202 24.97 13.44 -7.76
C PHE A 202 25.77 12.38 -8.52
N GLU A 203 25.51 11.09 -8.26
CA GLU A 203 26.19 9.98 -8.95
C GLU A 203 25.91 9.99 -10.46
N LEU A 204 24.65 10.20 -10.86
CA LEU A 204 24.26 10.33 -12.27
C LEU A 204 24.90 11.55 -12.94
N ALA A 205 24.95 12.69 -12.26
CA ALA A 205 25.55 13.91 -12.79
C ALA A 205 27.06 13.75 -13.01
N ARG A 206 27.76 13.16 -12.03
CA ARG A 206 29.19 12.87 -12.10
C ARG A 206 29.53 11.83 -13.17
N LEU A 207 28.72 10.77 -13.30
CA LEU A 207 28.91 9.72 -14.32
C LEU A 207 28.75 10.27 -15.75
N ASN A 208 27.76 11.14 -15.97
CA ASN A 208 27.43 11.67 -17.29
C ASN A 208 28.16 12.99 -17.62
N GLY A 209 28.91 13.57 -16.68
CA GLY A 209 29.55 14.88 -16.83
C GLY A 209 28.54 16.04 -16.97
N THR A 210 27.31 15.87 -16.49
CA THR A 210 26.25 16.90 -16.58
C THR A 210 26.29 17.82 -15.36
N PRO A 211 25.99 19.13 -15.52
CA PRO A 211 26.04 20.07 -14.40
C PRO A 211 24.96 19.75 -13.35
N LEU A 212 25.29 19.97 -12.09
CA LEU A 212 24.36 19.86 -10.96
C LEU A 212 24.64 21.02 -10.01
N ALA A 213 23.59 21.50 -9.35
CA ALA A 213 23.69 22.51 -8.30
C ALA A 213 22.98 22.03 -7.04
N PHE A 214 23.52 22.42 -5.89
CA PHE A 214 22.98 22.09 -4.57
C PHE A 214 22.76 23.39 -3.79
N LEU A 215 21.62 23.50 -3.13
CA LEU A 215 21.21 24.69 -2.40
C LEU A 215 20.79 24.32 -0.97
N LEU A 216 21.28 25.08 -0.01
CA LEU A 216 20.85 25.09 1.39
C LEU A 216 20.10 26.40 1.66
N LEU A 217 19.02 26.31 2.42
CA LEU A 217 18.15 27.43 2.79
C LEU A 217 17.79 27.31 4.26
N ASP A 218 17.88 28.43 4.98
CA ASP A 218 17.43 28.54 6.36
C ASP A 218 16.61 29.82 6.54
N ILE A 219 15.51 29.72 7.31
CA ILE A 219 14.59 30.83 7.54
C ILE A 219 15.17 31.77 8.59
N ASP A 220 15.42 33.01 8.19
CA ASP A 220 16.02 34.02 9.04
C ASP A 220 15.13 34.32 10.26
N ASP A 221 15.73 34.28 11.44
CA ASP A 221 15.08 34.58 12.73
C ASP A 221 13.83 33.72 13.03
N PHE A 222 13.75 32.49 12.49
CA PHE A 222 12.62 31.58 12.74
C PHE A 222 12.33 31.34 14.23
N LYS A 223 13.37 31.29 15.07
CA LYS A 223 13.18 31.23 16.53
C LYS A 223 12.41 32.46 17.07
N LEU A 224 12.70 33.67 16.59
CA LEU A 224 11.97 34.88 17.00
C LEU A 224 10.50 34.82 16.56
N VAL A 225 10.21 34.24 15.39
CA VAL A 225 8.83 33.99 14.94
C VAL A 225 8.09 33.09 15.94
N ASN A 226 8.69 31.96 16.33
CA ASN A 226 8.11 31.05 17.33
C ASN A 226 7.94 31.72 18.70
N ASP A 227 8.97 32.42 19.18
CA ASP A 227 8.96 33.08 20.49
C ASP A 227 7.96 34.26 20.56
N THR A 228 7.62 34.88 19.42
CA THR A 228 6.70 36.04 19.33
C THR A 228 5.25 35.66 19.00
N TYR A 229 5.05 34.73 18.05
CA TYR A 229 3.73 34.39 17.48
C TYR A 229 3.27 32.96 17.82
N GLY A 230 4.12 32.16 18.45
CA GLY A 230 3.84 30.78 18.83
C GLY A 230 4.15 29.75 17.74
N HIS A 231 4.31 28.49 18.16
CA HIS A 231 4.70 27.39 17.27
C HIS A 231 3.74 27.13 16.11
N GLN A 232 2.44 27.37 16.28
CA GLN A 232 1.46 27.19 15.20
C GLN A 232 1.68 28.19 14.04
N GLU A 233 2.16 29.40 14.34
CA GLU A 233 2.54 30.37 13.29
C GLU A 233 3.88 30.00 12.65
N GLY A 234 4.83 29.48 13.44
CA GLY A 234 6.07 28.89 12.92
C GLY A 234 5.81 27.72 11.96
N ASP A 235 4.87 26.85 12.30
CA ASP A 235 4.42 25.74 11.45
C ASP A 235 3.79 26.25 10.14
N THR A 236 2.99 27.32 10.22
CA THR A 236 2.40 27.99 9.05
C THR A 236 3.48 28.62 8.15
N VAL A 237 4.52 29.21 8.75
CA VAL A 237 5.71 29.71 8.05
C VAL A 237 6.42 28.58 7.30
N LEU A 238 6.70 27.46 7.96
CA LEU A 238 7.37 26.30 7.34
C LEU A 238 6.57 25.74 6.15
N GLN A 239 5.24 25.68 6.27
CA GLN A 239 4.35 25.27 5.18
C GLN A 239 4.41 26.24 3.99
N ARG A 240 4.36 27.56 4.22
CA ARG A 240 4.49 28.56 3.14
C ARG A 240 5.85 28.54 2.45
N ILE A 241 6.93 28.24 3.17
CA ILE A 241 8.26 28.04 2.56
C ILE A 241 8.26 26.83 1.63
N ALA A 242 7.65 25.71 2.02
CA ALA A 242 7.55 24.53 1.16
C ALA A 242 6.65 24.75 -0.06
N GLU A 243 5.54 25.48 0.07
CA GLU A 243 4.72 25.91 -1.06
C GLU A 243 5.50 26.83 -2.01
N SER A 244 6.32 27.73 -1.48
CA SER A 244 7.21 28.60 -2.25
C SER A 244 8.26 27.78 -3.01
N GLY A 245 8.87 26.78 -2.37
CA GLY A 245 9.77 25.81 -3.00
C GLY A 245 9.09 25.07 -4.17
N ARG A 246 7.94 24.45 -3.93
CA ARG A 246 7.17 23.74 -4.96
C ARG A 246 6.77 24.61 -6.15
N SER A 247 6.54 25.91 -5.92
CA SER A 247 6.14 26.87 -6.97
C SER A 247 7.34 27.47 -7.71
N ALA A 248 8.50 27.56 -7.05
CA ALA A 248 9.72 28.16 -7.58
C ALA A 248 10.64 27.14 -8.29
N LEU A 249 10.41 25.84 -8.16
CA LEU A 249 11.24 24.78 -8.77
C LEU A 249 10.56 24.17 -10.02
N ARG A 250 11.35 23.60 -10.92
CA ARG A 250 10.83 22.89 -12.11
C ARG A 250 10.67 21.40 -11.82
N ARG A 251 9.88 20.72 -12.66
CA ARG A 251 9.75 19.25 -12.62
C ARG A 251 11.14 18.60 -12.80
N GLY A 252 11.53 17.77 -11.83
CA GLY A 252 12.83 17.09 -11.80
C GLY A 252 13.85 17.71 -10.83
N ASP A 253 13.61 18.92 -10.33
CA ASP A 253 14.37 19.44 -9.19
C ASP A 253 13.90 18.73 -7.90
N LEU A 254 14.81 18.56 -6.94
CA LEU A 254 14.51 18.02 -5.61
C LEU A 254 14.34 19.17 -4.60
N PHE A 255 13.39 19.03 -3.67
CA PHE A 255 13.18 19.97 -2.57
C PHE A 255 12.72 19.23 -1.31
N GLY A 256 13.36 19.50 -0.18
CA GLY A 256 13.01 18.84 1.07
C GLY A 256 13.39 19.63 2.31
N ARG A 257 12.65 19.39 3.39
CA ARG A 257 12.98 19.88 4.73
C ARG A 257 13.99 18.94 5.36
N ILE A 258 15.16 19.46 5.71
CA ILE A 258 16.27 18.68 6.26
C ILE A 258 16.48 18.89 7.76
N GLY A 259 15.98 20.00 8.32
CA GLY A 259 16.15 20.39 9.72
C GLY A 259 15.01 21.30 10.20
N GLY A 260 15.13 21.88 11.39
CA GLY A 260 14.06 22.66 12.05
C GLY A 260 13.46 23.73 11.13
N GLU A 261 14.24 24.77 10.84
CA GLU A 261 13.98 25.81 9.84
C GLU A 261 14.74 25.62 8.51
N GLU A 262 15.40 24.46 8.33
CA GLU A 262 16.32 24.21 7.23
C GLU A 262 15.69 23.39 6.10
N PHE A 263 15.83 23.90 4.87
CA PHE A 263 15.45 23.25 3.62
C PHE A 263 16.66 23.09 2.72
N ALA A 264 16.60 22.13 1.81
CA ALA A 264 17.60 21.95 0.78
C ALA A 264 16.96 21.65 -0.59
N ALA A 265 17.69 21.97 -1.65
CA ALA A 265 17.29 21.70 -3.02
C ALA A 265 18.45 21.16 -3.86
N VAL A 266 18.12 20.34 -4.86
CA VAL A 266 19.08 19.88 -5.89
C VAL A 266 18.49 20.18 -7.26
N PHE A 267 19.33 20.68 -8.15
CA PHE A 267 18.95 21.03 -9.51
C PHE A 267 19.77 20.18 -10.52
N PRO A 268 19.32 18.96 -10.89
CA PRO A 268 20.02 18.10 -11.83
C PRO A 268 20.02 18.70 -13.25
N GLY A 269 21.13 18.60 -13.97
CA GLY A 269 21.27 19.21 -15.31
C GLY A 269 21.16 20.74 -15.30
N CYS A 270 21.51 21.40 -14.19
CA CYS A 270 21.36 22.85 -14.03
C CYS A 270 22.72 23.56 -14.04
N ALA A 271 22.94 24.42 -15.04
CA ALA A 271 24.12 25.27 -15.11
C ALA A 271 24.11 26.38 -14.02
N PRO A 272 25.27 26.91 -13.60
CA PRO A 272 25.38 27.90 -12.51
C PRO A 272 24.40 29.08 -12.63
N ASP A 273 24.33 29.72 -13.80
CA ASP A 273 23.47 30.90 -14.02
C ASP A 273 21.97 30.56 -13.86
N MET A 274 21.54 29.37 -14.29
CA MET A 274 20.15 28.93 -14.08
C MET A 274 19.88 28.56 -12.63
N ALA A 275 20.85 27.96 -11.93
CA ALA A 275 20.72 27.64 -10.51
C ALA A 275 20.56 28.91 -9.67
N MET A 276 21.33 29.96 -9.99
CA MET A 276 21.20 31.29 -9.37
C MET A 276 19.82 31.91 -9.65
N GLN A 277 19.31 31.85 -10.90
CA GLN A 277 17.97 32.34 -11.23
C GLN A 277 16.84 31.61 -10.48
N ILE A 278 17.00 30.30 -10.23
CA ILE A 278 16.05 29.51 -9.43
C ILE A 278 16.12 29.94 -7.94
N ALA A 279 17.33 30.10 -7.39
CA ALA A 279 17.54 30.58 -6.02
C ALA A 279 16.97 32.00 -5.81
N GLU A 280 17.17 32.91 -6.77
CA GLU A 280 16.60 34.26 -6.77
C GLU A 280 15.08 34.26 -6.92
N ARG A 281 14.51 33.30 -7.66
CA ARG A 281 13.05 33.11 -7.74
C ARG A 281 12.51 32.65 -6.39
N LEU A 282 13.13 31.66 -5.76
CA LEU A 282 12.77 31.18 -4.44
C LEU A 282 12.87 32.29 -3.38
N GLN A 283 13.96 33.06 -3.35
CA GLN A 283 14.13 34.22 -2.45
C GLN A 283 12.97 35.21 -2.59
N ARG A 284 12.58 35.55 -3.83
CA ARG A 284 11.50 36.50 -4.09
C ARG A 284 10.12 35.97 -3.70
N GLU A 285 9.83 34.69 -3.94
CA GLU A 285 8.56 34.10 -3.51
C GLU A 285 8.44 34.02 -1.97
N ILE A 286 9.56 33.80 -1.27
CA ILE A 286 9.63 33.86 0.20
C ILE A 286 9.41 35.29 0.71
N GLN A 287 10.16 36.27 0.18
CA GLN A 287 10.04 37.69 0.55
C GLN A 287 8.64 38.29 0.29
N ARG A 288 7.85 37.69 -0.61
CA ARG A 288 6.47 38.10 -0.91
C ARG A 288 5.45 37.57 0.09
N GLN A 289 5.80 36.57 0.90
CA GLN A 289 4.89 36.03 1.91
C GLN A 289 4.64 37.06 3.01
N ASN A 290 3.37 37.26 3.35
CA ASN A 290 2.94 38.08 4.47
C ASN A 290 2.10 37.21 5.40
N PHE A 291 2.50 37.17 6.66
CA PHE A 291 1.89 36.36 7.71
C PHE A 291 1.07 37.28 8.63
N GLN A 292 -0.03 36.75 9.19
CA GLN A 292 -0.96 37.54 10.01
C GLN A 292 -1.31 36.78 11.29
N SER A 293 -0.81 37.29 12.41
CA SER A 293 -1.06 36.71 13.73
C SER A 293 -1.44 37.80 14.73
N GLY A 294 -2.52 37.59 15.47
CA GLY A 294 -3.00 38.55 16.48
C GLY A 294 -3.35 39.95 15.95
N GLY A 295 -3.61 40.11 14.65
CA GLY A 295 -3.83 41.41 14.00
C GLY A 295 -2.55 42.15 13.59
N THR A 296 -1.37 41.58 13.86
CA THR A 296 -0.08 42.08 13.37
C THR A 296 0.28 41.37 12.06
N THR A 297 0.79 42.11 11.08
CA THR A 297 1.37 41.52 9.86
C THR A 297 2.89 41.49 9.97
N PHE A 298 3.52 40.38 9.59
CA PHE A 298 4.98 40.28 9.51
C PHE A 298 5.43 39.55 8.23
N SER A 299 6.69 39.75 7.86
CA SER A 299 7.35 39.09 6.74
C SER A 299 8.57 38.32 7.25
N ILE A 300 8.96 37.28 6.53
CA ILE A 300 10.18 36.50 6.79
C ILE A 300 11.17 36.69 5.65
N THR A 301 12.44 36.38 5.91
CA THR A 301 13.47 36.25 4.89
C THR A 301 14.16 34.89 5.03
N ALA A 302 14.98 34.53 4.05
CA ALA A 302 15.82 33.34 4.14
C ALA A 302 17.25 33.66 3.74
N SER A 303 18.20 32.95 4.36
CA SER A 303 19.60 32.94 3.95
C SER A 303 19.85 31.67 3.12
N GLN A 304 20.44 31.82 1.94
CA GLN A 304 20.68 30.72 1.01
C GLN A 304 22.18 30.55 0.72
N GLY A 305 22.64 29.31 0.73
CA GLY A 305 23.96 28.90 0.24
C GLY A 305 23.82 28.04 -1.00
N LEU A 306 24.40 28.47 -2.12
CA LEU A 306 24.32 27.80 -3.42
C LEU A 306 25.73 27.33 -3.82
N THR A 307 25.84 26.11 -4.33
CA THR A 307 27.09 25.54 -4.85
C THR A 307 26.83 24.77 -6.15
N ASN A 308 27.87 24.65 -6.97
CA ASN A 308 27.86 23.82 -8.17
C ASN A 308 28.80 22.61 -8.03
N LEU A 309 28.41 21.50 -8.66
CA LEU A 309 29.24 20.32 -8.85
C LEU A 309 30.50 20.69 -9.65
N GLY A 310 31.66 20.60 -9.01
CA GLY A 310 32.97 20.76 -9.61
C GLY A 310 33.62 19.42 -9.99
N PRO A 311 34.71 19.44 -10.79
CA PRO A 311 35.38 18.22 -11.23
C PRO A 311 36.09 17.45 -10.09
N GLU A 312 36.48 18.16 -9.02
CA GLU A 312 37.16 17.59 -7.85
C GLU A 312 36.19 17.02 -6.79
N ASP A 313 34.87 17.21 -6.96
CA ASP A 313 33.89 16.77 -5.97
C ASP A 313 33.74 15.24 -6.00
N SER A 314 34.16 14.60 -4.91
CA SER A 314 34.16 13.15 -4.78
C SER A 314 32.92 12.58 -4.10
N SER A 315 32.16 13.39 -3.36
CA SER A 315 30.93 12.98 -2.67
C SER A 315 29.92 14.14 -2.50
N LEU A 316 28.65 13.82 -2.24
CA LEU A 316 27.59 14.80 -2.00
C LEU A 316 27.85 15.64 -0.73
N GLU A 317 28.46 15.06 0.29
CA GLU A 317 28.80 15.75 1.54
C GLU A 317 29.75 16.93 1.31
N THR A 318 30.58 16.88 0.26
CA THR A 318 31.47 17.98 -0.12
C THR A 318 30.68 19.17 -0.67
N LEU A 319 29.62 18.92 -1.46
CA LEU A 319 28.70 19.97 -1.91
C LEU A 319 27.89 20.50 -0.74
N TYR A 320 27.32 19.62 0.10
CA TYR A 320 26.57 20.01 1.29
C TYR A 320 27.39 20.93 2.20
N GLY A 321 28.63 20.57 2.53
CA GLY A 321 29.50 21.38 3.38
C GLY A 321 29.87 22.73 2.76
N ARG A 322 29.99 22.83 1.43
CA ARG A 322 30.23 24.11 0.74
C ARG A 322 28.98 25.01 0.82
N ALA A 323 27.81 24.46 0.55
CA ALA A 323 26.55 25.18 0.62
C ALA A 323 26.19 25.61 2.06
N ASP A 324 26.52 24.79 3.07
CA ASP A 324 26.36 25.14 4.49
C ASP A 324 27.24 26.33 4.88
N ALA A 325 28.53 26.29 4.51
CA ALA A 325 29.45 27.41 4.74
C ALA A 325 28.98 28.71 4.05
N ALA A 326 28.42 28.60 2.84
CA ALA A 326 27.85 29.74 2.11
C ALA A 326 26.57 30.28 2.77
N MET A 327 25.66 29.42 3.21
CA MET A 327 24.45 29.79 3.95
C MET A 327 24.81 30.48 5.27
N TYR A 328 25.81 29.96 5.99
CA TYR A 328 26.33 30.59 7.21
C TYR A 328 26.99 31.94 6.93
N GLN A 329 27.69 32.08 5.80
CA GLN A 329 28.22 33.36 5.34
C GLN A 329 27.07 34.35 5.03
N ALA A 330 26.01 33.94 4.35
CA ALA A 330 24.83 34.77 4.08
C ALA A 330 24.21 35.31 5.38
N LYS A 331 24.02 34.45 6.39
CA LYS A 331 23.56 34.86 7.73
C LYS A 331 24.48 35.92 8.36
N ARG A 332 25.81 35.77 8.22
CA ARG A 332 26.80 36.72 8.76
C ARG A 332 26.93 38.02 7.96
N GLN A 333 26.58 38.01 6.68
CA GLN A 333 26.61 39.18 5.79
C GLN A 333 25.33 40.04 5.86
N GLY A 334 24.45 39.78 6.83
CA GLY A 334 23.22 40.55 7.05
C GLY A 334 21.94 39.83 6.64
N LYS A 335 21.98 38.51 6.39
CA LYS A 335 20.83 37.65 6.07
C LYS A 335 20.15 38.01 4.74
N ASN A 336 19.00 37.41 4.43
CA ASN A 336 18.16 37.72 3.26
C ASN A 336 18.92 37.75 1.91
N GLN A 337 19.87 36.83 1.72
CA GLN A 337 20.75 36.84 0.55
C GLN A 337 21.19 35.43 0.16
N ILE A 338 21.66 35.31 -1.07
CA ILE A 338 22.23 34.09 -1.65
C ILE A 338 23.75 34.28 -1.72
N VAL A 339 24.51 33.35 -1.18
CA VAL A 339 25.97 33.26 -1.37
C VAL A 339 26.26 32.07 -2.28
N LEU A 340 26.99 32.30 -3.37
CA LEU A 340 27.44 31.29 -4.33
C LEU A 340 28.92 30.96 -4.09
N VAL A 341 29.28 29.66 -4.15
CA VAL A 341 30.64 29.13 -3.85
C VAL A 341 31.08 27.97 -4.74
#